data_AF-A0A970XDF0-F1
#
_entry.id   AF-A0A970XDF0-F1
#
_cell.length_a   1.000
_cell.length_b   1.000
_cell.length_c   1.000
_cell.angle_alpha   90.00
_cell.angle_beta   90.00
_cell.angle_gamma   90.00
#
_symmetry.space_group_name_H-M   'P 1'
#
loop_
_entity.id
_entity.type
_entity.pdbx_description
1 polymer ?
#
loop_
_entity_poly.entity_id
_entity_poly.type
_entity_poly.pdbx_seq_one_letter_code
_entity_poly.pdbx_strand_id
1 'polypeptide(L)'
;MPDYEKLYRIVFNGITDALDAIEREEYQRAREILVKAQQAAEDYYVEDGEEENDPPSGGSEDLPLYVLPHDVFESGAGQDWQEQSSCPT
;
A
#
# COMPACT_ATOMS: atom_id res chain seq x y z
N MET A 1 0.31 -18.29 4.95
CA MET A 1 1.27 -17.49 4.16
C MET A 1 0.41 -16.68 3.22
N PRO A 2 0.39 -15.35 3.36
CA PRO A 2 -0.65 -14.52 2.76
C PRO A 2 -0.75 -14.76 1.26
N ASP A 3 -1.98 -14.90 0.76
CA ASP A 3 -2.23 -14.83 -0.68
C ASP A 3 -1.99 -13.39 -1.16
N TYR A 4 -0.76 -13.12 -1.58
CA TYR A 4 -0.35 -11.82 -2.09
C TYR A 4 -1.08 -11.44 -3.38
N GLU A 5 -1.57 -12.42 -4.17
CA GLU A 5 -2.39 -12.13 -5.34
C GLU A 5 -3.74 -11.56 -4.91
N LYS A 6 -4.34 -12.12 -3.85
CA LYS A 6 -5.57 -11.60 -3.26
C LYS A 6 -5.39 -10.21 -2.64
N LEU A 7 -4.30 -9.98 -1.89
CA LEU A 7 -3.96 -8.65 -1.36
C LEU A 7 -3.83 -7.61 -2.47
N TYR A 8 -3.09 -7.96 -3.53
CA TYR A 8 -2.91 -7.07 -4.67
C TYR A 8 -4.25 -6.71 -5.33
N ARG A 9 -5.13 -7.70 -5.52
CA ARG A 9 -6.46 -7.47 -6.10
C ARG A 9 -7.33 -6.54 -5.25
N ILE A 10 -7.30 -6.67 -3.91
CA ILE A 10 -8.06 -5.80 -3.00
C ILE A 10 -7.64 -4.33 -3.21
N VAL A 11 -6.34 -4.07 -3.14
CA VAL A 11 -5.82 -2.70 -3.23
C VAL A 11 -5.97 -2.14 -4.66
N PHE A 12 -5.66 -2.94 -5.68
CA PHE A 12 -5.74 -2.51 -7.08
C PHE A 12 -7.16 -2.14 -7.50
N ASN A 13 -8.16 -2.93 -7.09
CA ASN A 13 -9.56 -2.62 -7.36
C ASN A 13 -10.00 -1.36 -6.62
N GLY A 14 -9.62 -1.22 -5.34
CA GLY A 14 -9.90 -0.02 -4.56
C GLY A 14 -9.29 1.26 -5.16
N ILE A 15 -8.06 1.19 -5.67
CA ILE A 15 -7.43 2.31 -6.37
C ILE A 15 -8.20 2.62 -7.67
N THR A 16 -8.56 1.61 -8.44
CA THR A 16 -9.34 1.79 -9.68
C THR A 16 -10.67 2.51 -9.40
N ASP A 17 -11.42 2.06 -8.39
CA ASP A 17 -12.69 2.67 -7.99
C ASP A 17 -12.51 4.10 -7.46
N ALA A 18 -11.40 4.39 -6.78
CA ALA A 18 -11.08 5.72 -6.30
C ALA A 18 -10.72 6.68 -7.45
N LEU A 19 -10.00 6.21 -8.48
CA LEU A 19 -9.70 6.98 -9.68
C LEU A 19 -10.99 7.36 -10.43
N ASP A 20 -11.91 6.41 -10.60
CA ASP A 20 -13.24 6.66 -11.17
C ASP A 20 -14.03 7.73 -10.40
N ALA A 21 -13.94 7.72 -9.06
CA ALA A 21 -14.57 8.74 -8.22
C ALA A 21 -13.90 10.11 -8.37
N ILE A 22 -12.57 10.16 -8.53
CA ILE A 22 -11.83 11.40 -8.80
C ILE A 22 -12.23 12.00 -10.16
N GLU A 23 -12.38 11.18 -11.20
CA GLU A 23 -12.84 11.63 -12.53
C GLU A 23 -14.25 12.26 -12.49
N ARG A 24 -15.06 11.87 -11.51
CA ARG A 24 -16.40 12.42 -11.25
C ARG A 24 -16.41 13.60 -10.27
N GLU A 25 -15.23 14.08 -9.85
CA GLU A 25 -15.04 15.12 -8.83
C GLU A 25 -15.61 14.73 -7.44
N GLU A 26 -15.79 13.42 -7.18
CA GLU A 26 -16.30 12.87 -5.92
C GLU A 26 -15.15 12.61 -4.92
N TYR A 27 -14.32 13.61 -4.62
CA TYR A 27 -13.07 13.43 -3.85
C TYR A 27 -13.24 12.82 -2.46
N GLN A 28 -14.31 13.20 -1.75
CA GLN A 28 -14.61 12.63 -0.43
C GLN A 28 -14.90 11.12 -0.54
N ARG A 29 -15.62 10.72 -1.59
CA ARG A 29 -15.91 9.30 -1.86
C ARG A 29 -14.63 8.54 -2.25
N ALA A 30 -13.78 9.14 -3.07
CA ALA A 30 -12.49 8.55 -3.43
C ALA A 30 -11.64 8.26 -2.18
N ARG A 31 -11.57 9.21 -1.24
CA ARG A 31 -10.89 9.02 0.04
C ARG A 31 -11.48 7.86 0.85
N GLU A 32 -12.80 7.76 0.94
CA GLU A 32 -13.47 6.66 1.65
C GLU A 32 -13.20 5.30 1.01
N ILE A 33 -13.14 5.22 -0.32
CA ILE A 33 -12.79 4.01 -1.06
C ILE A 33 -11.36 3.57 -0.71
N LEU A 34 -10.40 4.50 -0.74
CA LEU A 34 -8.99 4.20 -0.44
C LEU A 34 -8.81 3.68 1.00
N VAL A 35 -9.42 4.35 1.98
CA VAL A 35 -9.35 3.92 3.39
C VAL A 35 -9.93 2.52 3.56
N LYS A 36 -11.06 2.21 2.92
CA LYS A 36 -11.67 0.88 2.98
C LYS A 36 -10.82 -0.19 2.32
N ALA A 37 -10.19 0.13 1.18
CA ALA A 37 -9.32 -0.80 0.48
C ALA A 37 -8.06 -1.14 1.30
N GLN A 38 -7.48 -0.14 1.98
CA GLN A 38 -6.36 -0.34 2.90
C GLN A 38 -6.77 -1.21 4.10
N GLN A 39 -7.88 -0.87 4.77
CA GLN A 39 -8.39 -1.65 5.91
C GLN A 39 -8.66 -3.11 5.52
N ALA A 40 -9.31 -3.34 4.39
CA ALA A 40 -9.58 -4.69 3.91
C ALA A 40 -8.30 -5.50 3.59
N ALA A 41 -7.22 -4.82 3.16
CA ALA A 41 -5.94 -5.46 2.93
C ALA A 41 -5.20 -5.76 4.25
N GLU A 42 -5.25 -4.84 5.21
CA GLU A 42 -4.71 -5.02 6.56
C GLU A 42 -5.41 -6.18 7.29
N ASP A 43 -6.75 -6.18 7.30
CA ASP A 43 -7.57 -7.22 7.91
C ASP A 43 -7.20 -8.60 7.33
N TYR A 44 -7.12 -8.72 6.00
CA TYR A 44 -6.76 -9.97 5.35
C TYR A 44 -5.34 -10.45 5.70
N TYR A 45 -4.39 -9.54 5.82
CA TYR A 45 -3.01 -9.87 6.16
C TYR A 45 -2.88 -10.33 7.62
N VAL A 46 -3.61 -9.71 8.54
CA VAL A 46 -3.63 -10.09 9.96
C VAL A 46 -4.36 -11.41 10.17
N GLU A 47 -5.53 -11.60 9.57
CA GLU A 47 -6.31 -12.84 9.67
C GLU A 47 -5.55 -14.06 9.12
N ASP A 48 -4.76 -13.91 8.04
CA ASP A 48 -3.92 -15.00 7.50
C ASP A 48 -2.64 -15.25 8.33
N GLY A 49 -2.21 -14.27 9.13
CA GLY A 49 -1.01 -14.33 9.96
C GLY A 49 -1.19 -15.02 11.31
N GLU A 50 -2.42 -15.39 11.70
CA GLU A 50 -2.73 -16.02 12.98
C GLU A 50 -2.68 -17.57 12.95
N GLU A 51 -2.52 -18.20 11.78
CA GLU A 51 -2.23 -19.64 11.66
C GLU A 51 -0.71 -19.89 11.63
N GLU A 52 -0.19 -20.51 12.71
CA GLU A 52 1.20 -20.97 12.93
C GLU A 52 2.18 -19.95 13.54
N ASN A 53 1.97 -19.63 14.83
CA ASN A 53 3.05 -19.23 15.74
C ASN A 53 3.31 -20.35 16.77
N ASP A 54 3.74 -21.53 16.30
CA ASP A 54 4.67 -22.33 17.11
C ASP A 54 6.07 -21.75 16.89
N PRO A 55 6.72 -21.16 17.90
CA PRO A 55 8.00 -20.50 17.71
C PRO A 55 9.07 -21.53 17.31
N PRO A 56 9.80 -21.34 16.18
CA PRO A 56 10.96 -22.16 15.90
C PRO A 56 12.01 -21.90 16.98
N SER A 57 12.32 -22.96 17.73
CA SER A 57 13.46 -23.00 18.65
C SER A 57 14.75 -22.77 17.87
N GLY A 58 15.19 -21.51 17.81
CA GLY A 58 16.55 -21.13 17.44
C GLY A 58 16.65 -20.29 16.16
N GLY A 59 17.05 -19.03 16.33
CA GLY A 59 17.45 -18.14 15.24
C GLY A 59 17.00 -16.71 15.48
N SER A 60 17.86 -15.92 16.11
CA SER A 60 17.73 -14.48 16.31
C SER A 60 17.86 -13.73 14.98
N GLU A 61 16.76 -13.53 14.26
CA GLU A 61 16.71 -12.55 13.16
C GLU A 61 15.37 -11.83 13.22
N ASP A 62 15.36 -10.71 13.95
CA ASP A 62 14.30 -9.71 13.95
C ASP A 62 14.09 -9.20 12.51
N LEU A 63 13.21 -9.85 11.75
CA LEU A 63 12.63 -9.27 10.55
C LEU A 63 11.42 -8.43 10.97
N PRO A 64 11.52 -7.09 11.00
CA PRO A 64 10.36 -6.28 11.31
C PRO A 64 9.33 -6.48 10.20
N LEU A 65 8.09 -6.79 10.58
CA LEU A 65 6.94 -6.66 9.69
C LEU A 65 7.05 -5.33 8.95
N TYR A 66 7.03 -5.37 7.62
CA TYR A 66 7.11 -4.20 6.75
C TYR A 66 5.80 -3.37 6.86
N VAL A 67 5.53 -2.81 8.03
CA VAL A 67 4.56 -1.74 8.22
C VAL A 67 5.28 -0.48 7.75
N LEU A 68 5.12 -0.14 6.47
CA LEU A 68 5.57 1.15 5.98
C LEU A 68 4.88 2.23 6.84
N PRO A 69 5.63 3.10 7.53
CA PRO A 69 5.04 4.20 8.26
C PRO A 69 4.15 5.01 7.31
N HIS A 70 2.92 5.30 7.72
CA HIS A 70 1.95 6.10 6.96
C HIS A 70 2.46 7.52 6.62
N ASP A 71 3.64 7.89 7.13
CA ASP A 71 4.24 9.23 7.04
C ASP A 71 5.32 9.37 5.94
N VAL A 72 5.56 8.37 5.10
CA VAL A 72 6.56 8.46 4.01
C VAL A 72 6.15 9.44 2.88
N PHE A 73 4.91 9.94 2.86
CA PHE A 73 4.43 10.79 1.75
C PHE A 73 4.57 12.31 1.95
N GLU A 74 5.00 12.83 3.11
CA GLU A 74 5.00 14.29 3.37
C GLU A 74 6.36 14.92 3.76
N SER A 75 7.50 14.34 3.37
CA SER A 75 8.78 15.03 3.51
C SER A 75 9.81 14.62 2.46
N GLY A 76 9.66 15.13 1.24
CA GLY A 76 10.77 15.15 0.28
C GLY A 76 10.37 15.31 -1.19
N ALA A 77 10.73 16.45 -1.78
CA ALA A 77 10.86 16.69 -3.21
C ALA A 77 9.56 16.95 -4.02
N GLY A 78 8.88 18.04 -3.68
CA GLY A 78 8.47 18.97 -4.74
C GLY A 78 9.73 19.74 -5.21
N GLN A 79 9.96 19.78 -6.53
CA GLN A 79 11.14 20.32 -7.24
C GLN A 79 12.26 19.29 -7.47
N ASP A 80 12.14 18.46 -8.53
CA ASP A 80 13.23 18.23 -9.51
C ASP A 80 12.79 17.31 -10.69
N TRP A 81 11.78 17.70 -11.46
CA TRP A 81 11.31 16.90 -12.63
C TRP A 81 11.50 17.60 -13.98
N GLN A 82 12.37 18.60 -14.10
CA GLN A 82 12.52 19.38 -15.33
C GLN A 82 13.95 19.52 -15.89
N GLU A 83 14.89 18.66 -15.50
CA GLU A 83 16.30 18.78 -15.94
C GLU A 83 16.88 17.53 -16.62
N GLN A 84 16.05 16.65 -17.20
CA GLN A 84 16.52 15.46 -17.93
C GLN A 84 16.03 15.37 -19.39
N SER A 85 15.51 16.47 -19.96
CA SER A 85 15.00 16.49 -21.35
C SER A 85 15.98 17.08 -22.38
N SER A 86 17.21 17.42 -22.02
CA SER A 86 18.18 17.98 -22.98
C SER A 86 19.03 16.89 -23.63
N CYS A 87 18.60 16.43 -24.81
CA CYS A 87 19.43 15.66 -25.74
C CYS A 87 20.63 16.50 -26.22
N PRO A 88 21.86 15.95 -26.29
CA PRO A 88 22.98 16.65 -26.89
C PRO A 88 22.99 16.49 -28.43
N THR A 89 23.39 17.55 -29.12
CA THR A 89 23.54 17.69 -30.58
C THR A 89 24.71 16.87 -31.14
#